data_AF-A0A8T3RMN1-F1
#
_entry.id   AF-A0A8T3RMN1-F1
#
_cell.length_a   1.000
_cell.length_b   1.000
_cell.length_c   1.000
_cell.angle_alpha   90.00
_cell.angle_beta   90.00
_cell.angle_gamma   90.00
#
_symmetry.space_group_name_H-M   'P 1'
#
loop_
_entity.id
_entity.type
_entity.pdbx_description
1 polymer ?
#
loop_
_entity_poly.entity_id
_entity_poly.type
_entity_poly.pdbx_seq_one_letter_code
_entity_poly.pdbx_strand_id
1 'polypeptide(L)' 'RWEHLASIRSLHPGYVFCDLDGLPPTGELRRQGAKLVVFEVRHAAVALALWERGVDLIETFAVGELLGELCHVRDPRP' A
#
# COMPACT_ATOMS: atom_id res chain seq x y z
N ARG A 1 -11.50 4.42 6.54
CA ARG A 1 -10.53 5.54 6.52
C ARG A 1 -9.55 5.38 7.67
N TRP A 2 -8.31 5.82 7.48
CA TRP A 2 -7.22 5.63 8.44
C TRP A 2 -7.53 6.20 9.83
N GLU A 3 -8.28 7.30 9.93
CA GLU A 3 -8.64 7.90 11.22
C GLU A 3 -9.48 6.98 12.13
N HIS A 4 -10.21 6.01 11.57
CA HIS A 4 -11.04 5.07 12.33
C HIS A 4 -10.29 3.79 12.75
N LEU A 5 -9.00 3.70 12.47
CA LEU A 5 -8.21 2.50 12.72
C LEU A 5 -8.12 2.08 14.19
N ALA A 6 -8.29 3.02 15.12
CA ALA A 6 -8.31 2.73 16.54
C ALA A 6 -9.54 1.88 16.91
N SER A 7 -10.70 2.21 16.34
CA SER A 7 -11.98 1.54 16.62
C SER A 7 -12.03 0.11 16.09
N ILE A 8 -11.30 -0.20 15.02
CA ILE A 8 -11.26 -1.57 14.47
C ILE A 8 -10.28 -2.50 15.21
N ARG A 9 -9.45 -1.97 16.14
CA ARG A 9 -8.45 -2.77 16.86
C ARG A 9 -9.08 -3.87 17.71
N SER A 10 -10.26 -3.64 18.26
CA SER A 10 -10.99 -4.62 19.08
C SER A 10 -11.38 -5.89 18.31
N LEU A 11 -11.40 -5.83 16.97
CA LEU A 11 -11.69 -6.98 16.13
C LEU A 11 -10.49 -7.91 15.92
N HIS A 12 -9.30 -7.52 16.40
CA HIS A 12 -8.04 -8.25 16.19
C HIS A 12 -7.85 -8.72 14.73
N PRO A 13 -7.94 -7.81 13.73
CA PRO A 13 -7.86 -8.22 12.34
C PRO A 13 -6.46 -8.68 11.98
N GLY A 14 -6.34 -9.78 11.24
CA GLY A 14 -5.07 -10.19 10.63
C GLY A 14 -4.66 -9.30 9.44
N TYR A 15 -5.65 -8.69 8.78
CA TYR A 15 -5.47 -7.83 7.61
C TYR A 15 -6.39 -6.61 7.70
N VAL A 16 -5.89 -5.45 7.30
CA VAL A 16 -6.67 -4.22 7.15
C VAL A 16 -6.54 -3.75 5.71
N PHE A 17 -7.66 -3.63 5.02
CA PHE A 17 -7.74 -3.09 3.66
C PHE A 17 -8.06 -1.60 3.72
N CYS A 18 -7.31 -0.78 3.00
CA CYS A 18 -7.54 0.65 2.90
C CYS A 18 -7.31 1.13 1.48
N ASP A 19 -8.19 2.00 1.01
CA ASP A 19 -7.97 2.77 -0.21
C ASP A 19 -6.83 3.77 -0.02
N LEU A 20 -6.19 4.17 -1.13
CA LEU A 20 -5.13 5.18 -1.17
C LEU A 20 -5.60 6.52 -0.59
N ASP A 21 -6.80 6.98 -0.97
CA ASP A 21 -7.39 8.23 -0.44
C ASP A 21 -7.79 8.11 1.04
N GLY A 22 -7.87 6.88 1.54
CA GLY A 22 -8.14 6.59 2.94
C GLY A 22 -6.90 6.69 3.83
N LEU A 23 -5.69 6.81 3.27
CA LEU A 23 -4.42 6.87 4.01
C LEU A 23 -4.06 8.31 4.42
N PRO A 24 -3.27 8.48 5.49
CA PRO A 24 -2.69 9.78 5.80
C PRO A 24 -1.73 10.17 4.67
N PRO A 25 -1.61 11.45 4.32
CA PRO A 25 -0.78 11.90 3.20
C PRO A 25 0.72 11.66 3.46
N THR A 26 1.14 11.64 4.73
CA THR A 26 2.53 11.45 5.16
C THR A 26 2.60 10.56 6.40
N GLY A 27 3.83 10.16 6.77
CA GLY A 27 4.09 9.36 7.96
C GLY A 27 4.05 7.84 7.72
N GLU A 28 4.43 7.12 8.78
CA GLU A 28 4.54 5.66 8.79
C GLU A 28 3.16 4.99 8.83
N LEU A 29 3.04 3.90 8.08
CA LEU A 29 1.82 3.09 7.93
C LEU A 29 1.97 1.69 8.54
N ARG A 30 3.13 1.34 9.11
CA ARG A 30 3.35 0.03 9.74
C ARG A 30 2.39 -0.17 10.90
N ARG A 31 1.86 -1.39 11.00
CA ARG A 31 0.94 -1.76 12.08
C ARG A 31 1.37 -3.05 12.76
N GLN A 32 1.46 -2.98 14.09
CA GLN A 32 1.66 -4.18 14.89
C GLN A 32 0.36 -5.00 14.96
N GLY A 33 0.46 -6.29 14.69
CA GLY A 33 -0.64 -7.25 14.84
C GLY A 33 -1.63 -7.34 13.68
N ALA A 34 -1.45 -6.59 12.60
CA ALA A 34 -2.23 -6.72 11.37
C ALA A 34 -1.39 -6.30 10.15
N LYS A 35 -1.58 -6.97 9.02
CA LYS A 35 -1.01 -6.56 7.74
C LYS A 35 -1.86 -5.47 7.09
N LEU A 36 -1.25 -4.42 6.57
CA LEU A 36 -1.92 -3.39 5.80
C LEU A 36 -1.90 -3.73 4.31
N VAL A 37 -3.09 -3.75 3.70
CA VAL A 37 -3.29 -3.91 2.26
C VAL A 37 -3.82 -2.61 1.68
N VAL A 38 -3.15 -2.06 0.67
CA VAL A 38 -3.64 -0.91 -0.07
C VAL A 38 -4.14 -1.36 -1.44
N PHE A 39 -5.39 -1.04 -1.75
CA PHE A 39 -6.05 -1.48 -2.99
C PHE A 39 -6.10 -0.39 -4.06
N GLU A 40 -6.44 -0.82 -5.28
CA GLU A 40 -6.56 0.04 -6.47
C GLU A 40 -5.26 0.78 -6.86
N VAL A 41 -4.09 0.26 -6.47
CA VAL A 41 -2.81 0.87 -6.81
C VAL A 41 -2.41 0.50 -8.24
N ARG A 42 -2.30 1.49 -9.11
CA ARG A 42 -2.03 1.27 -10.56
C ARG A 42 -0.62 1.61 -11.01
N HIS A 43 0.14 2.35 -10.22
CA HIS A 43 1.46 2.85 -10.60
C HIS A 43 2.56 2.32 -9.67
N ALA A 44 3.67 1.88 -10.26
CA ALA A 44 4.83 1.37 -9.54
C ALA A 44 5.42 2.40 -8.58
N ALA A 45 5.50 3.67 -9.00
CA ALA A 45 6.00 4.75 -8.14
C ALA A 45 5.18 4.88 -6.84
N VAL A 46 3.85 4.75 -6.94
CA VAL A 46 2.96 4.78 -5.77
C VAL A 46 3.14 3.53 -4.91
N ALA A 47 3.19 2.34 -5.53
CA ALA A 47 3.41 1.09 -4.81
C ALA A 47 4.75 1.08 -4.03
N LEU A 48 5.83 1.59 -4.63
CA LEU A 48 7.13 1.73 -3.99
C LEU A 48 7.09 2.73 -2.84
N ALA A 49 6.49 3.90 -3.03
CA ALA A 49 6.34 4.89 -1.95
C ALA A 49 5.51 4.35 -0.77
N LEU A 50 4.46 3.57 -1.05
CA LEU A 50 3.67 2.90 -0.02
C LEU A 50 4.45 1.82 0.72
N TRP A 51 5.27 1.04 0.01
CA TRP A 51 6.16 0.04 0.60
C TRP A 51 7.16 0.68 1.57
N GLU A 52 7.79 1.79 1.17
CA GLU A 52 8.72 2.54 2.04
C GLU A 52 8.04 3.05 3.31
N ARG A 53 6.77 3.45 3.21
CA ARG A 53 5.95 3.86 4.36
C ARG A 53 5.48 2.69 5.23
N GLY A 54 5.67 1.45 4.80
CA GLY A 54 5.40 0.26 5.59
C GLY A 54 4.06 -0.42 5.31
N VAL A 55 3.49 -0.24 4.12
CA VAL A 55 2.41 -1.10 3.61
C VAL A 55 2.95 -2.52 3.38
N ASP A 56 2.20 -3.53 3.80
CA ASP A 56 2.62 -4.94 3.68
C ASP A 56 2.27 -5.53 2.32
N LEU A 57 1.13 -5.12 1.75
CA LEU A 57 0.56 -5.71 0.53
C LEU A 57 -0.08 -4.64 -0.35
N ILE A 58 0.01 -4.85 -1.67
CA ILE A 58 -0.63 -4.04 -2.69
C ILE A 58 -1.64 -4.92 -3.44
N GLU A 59 -2.85 -4.43 -3.62
CA GLU A 59 -3.84 -5.00 -4.54
C GLU A 59 -3.98 -4.09 -5.76
N THR A 60 -4.03 -4.71 -6.95
CA THR A 60 -4.06 -4.02 -8.22
C THR A 60 -4.85 -4.80 -9.26
N PHE A 61 -5.55 -4.07 -10.12
CA PHE A 61 -6.13 -4.60 -11.36
C PHE A 61 -5.21 -4.41 -12.58
N ALA A 62 -4.12 -3.66 -12.44
CA ALA A 62 -3.20 -3.27 -13.52
C ALA A 62 -1.85 -3.98 -13.37
N VAL A 63 -1.87 -5.29 -13.15
CA VAL A 63 -0.65 -6.07 -12.85
C VAL A 63 0.37 -6.01 -13.98
N GLY A 64 -0.06 -5.98 -15.24
CA GLY A 64 0.83 -5.93 -16.40
C GLY A 64 1.58 -4.60 -16.49
N GLU A 65 0.84 -3.49 -16.38
CA GLU A 65 1.37 -2.13 -16.39
C GLU A 65 2.32 -1.90 -15.21
N LEU A 66 1.89 -2.31 -14.01
CA LEU A 66 2.67 -2.16 -12.79
C LEU A 66 3.99 -2.95 -12.86
N LEU A 67 3.98 -4.17 -13.41
CA LEU A 67 5.20 -4.94 -13.63
C LEU A 67 6.11 -4.29 -14.69
N GLY A 68 5.53 -3.78 -15.77
CA GLY A 68 6.28 -3.04 -16.80
C GLY A 68 7.01 -1.85 -16.21
N GLU A 69 6.30 -1.00 -15.45
CA GLU A 69 6.89 0.15 -14.76
C GLU A 69 7.99 -0.27 -13.76
N LEU A 70 7.78 -1.34 -12.98
CA LEU A 70 8.78 -1.85 -12.03
C LEU A 70 10.06 -2.35 -12.72
N CYS A 71 9.94 -3.00 -13.88
CA CYS A 71 11.09 -3.42 -14.67
C CYS A 71 11.90 -2.22 -15.18
N HIS A 72 11.23 -1.14 -15.61
CA HIS A 72 11.88 0.10 -16.03
C HIS A 72 12.56 0.85 -14.88
N VAL A 73 11.94 0.88 -13.69
CA VAL A 73 12.56 1.49 -12.50
C VAL A 73 13.85 0.77 -12.09
N ARG A 74 13.90 -0.56 -12.28
CA ARG A 74 15.09 -1.37 -11.93
C ARG A 74 16.19 -1.37 -12.99
N ASP A 75 15.88 -1.03 -14.23
CA ASP A 75 16.82 -0.94 -15.35
C ASP A 75 16.75 0.46 -15.96
N PRO A 76 17.40 1.47 -15.35
CA PRO A 76 17.47 2.82 -15.88
C PRO A 76 18.47 2.83 -17.06
N ARG A 77 18.11 2.19 -18.17
CA ARG A 77 18.88 2.36 -19.40
C ARG A 77 18.60 3.75 -19.98
N PRO A 78 19.65 4.47 -20.44
CA PRO A 78 19.53 5.79 -21.03
C PRO A 78 18.77 5.78 -22.36
#